data_AF-A0A7R7VLF1-F1
#
_entry.id   AF-A0A7R7VLF1-F1
#
_cell.length_a   1.000
_cell.length_b   1.000
_cell.length_c   1.000
_cell.angle_alpha   90.00
_cell.angle_beta   90.00
_cell.angle_gamma   90.00
#
_symmetry.space_group_name_H-M   'P 1'
#
loop_
_entity.id
_entity.type
_entity.pdbx_description
1 polymer ?
#
loop_
_entity_poly.entity_id
_entity_poly.type
_entity_poly.pdbx_seq_one_letter_code
_entity_poly.pdbx_strand_id
1 'polypeptide(L)'
;MPDYINYRLLIRYDNYAAYETYDKDMQEILEAKYSELGATDIQRSYVSPSLPLLLINSFKAPEDVPLDELRDIKLGENITTDIQPMDEAGSIDIIDVEVYSTECYRNTGLLVH
;
A
#
# COMPACT_ATOMS: atom_id res chain seq x y z
N MET A 1 16.05 14.59 17.72
CA MET A 1 14.76 14.37 17.03
C MET A 1 14.75 12.89 16.69
N PRO A 2 13.65 12.16 16.93
CA PRO A 2 13.59 10.77 16.52
C PRO A 2 13.80 10.68 15.00
N ASP A 3 14.64 9.76 14.58
CA ASP A 3 14.85 9.47 13.16
C ASP A 3 13.59 8.75 12.65
N TYR A 4 13.04 9.25 11.55
CA TYR A 4 11.82 8.70 10.95
C TYR A 4 12.19 8.06 9.62
N ILE A 5 11.71 6.84 9.44
CA ILE A 5 11.84 6.10 8.19
C ILE A 5 10.56 6.33 7.38
N ASN A 6 10.73 6.65 6.10
CA ASN A 6 9.61 6.73 5.16
C ASN A 6 9.25 5.32 4.71
N TYR A 7 7.96 5.00 4.72
CA TYR A 7 7.42 3.73 4.28
C TYR A 7 6.37 3.93 3.21
N ARG A 8 6.31 2.98 2.28
CA ARG A 8 5.22 2.80 1.34
C ARG A 8 4.32 1.68 1.84
N LEU A 9 3.01 1.94 1.85
CA LEU A 9 1.96 0.99 2.19
C LEU A 9 1.10 0.71 0.95
N LEU A 10 1.13 -0.54 0.50
CA LEU A 10 0.18 -1.07 -0.47
C LEU A 10 -1.00 -1.70 0.28
N ILE A 11 -2.20 -1.30 -0.09
CA ILE A 11 -3.46 -1.86 0.40
C ILE A 11 -4.16 -2.49 -0.78
N ARG A 12 -4.52 -3.76 -0.64
CA ARG A 12 -5.29 -4.51 -1.61
C ARG A 12 -6.58 -4.99 -0.99
N TYR A 13 -7.68 -4.61 -1.60
CA TYR A 13 -8.98 -5.17 -1.30
C TYR A 13 -9.11 -6.50 -2.05
N ASP A 14 -9.34 -7.58 -1.34
CA ASP A 14 -9.48 -8.92 -1.94
C ASP A 14 -10.76 -9.01 -2.79
N ASN A 15 -11.76 -8.19 -2.49
CA ASN A 15 -13.02 -8.12 -3.21
C ASN A 15 -13.64 -6.71 -3.17
N TYR A 16 -14.64 -6.48 -4.04
CA TYR A 16 -15.34 -5.21 -4.12
C TYR A 16 -16.18 -4.88 -2.88
N ALA A 17 -16.68 -5.89 -2.15
CA ALA A 17 -17.43 -5.62 -0.92
C ALA A 17 -16.53 -4.98 0.15
N ALA A 18 -15.28 -5.43 0.28
CA ALA A 18 -14.29 -4.81 1.15
C ALA A 18 -13.94 -3.39 0.69
N TYR A 19 -13.74 -3.19 -0.61
CA TYR A 19 -13.51 -1.86 -1.17
C TYR A 19 -14.66 -0.89 -0.83
N GLU A 20 -15.91 -1.26 -1.11
CA GLU A 20 -17.06 -0.40 -0.84
C GLU A 20 -17.30 -0.13 0.65
N THR A 21 -16.91 -1.08 1.51
CA THR A 21 -17.05 -0.99 2.97
C THR A 21 -15.98 -0.09 3.58
N TYR A 22 -14.73 -0.21 3.15
CA TYR A 22 -13.58 0.38 3.84
C TYR A 22 -12.94 1.56 3.10
N ASP A 23 -13.02 1.69 1.77
CA ASP A 23 -12.28 2.72 1.02
C ASP A 23 -12.59 4.16 1.46
N LYS A 24 -13.87 4.41 1.79
CA LYS A 24 -14.36 5.73 2.22
C LYS A 24 -13.70 6.18 3.53
N ASP A 25 -13.57 5.25 4.48
CA ASP A 25 -13.03 5.49 5.81
C ASP A 25 -11.57 5.05 5.93
N MET A 26 -10.96 4.56 4.84
CA MET A 26 -9.64 3.92 4.86
C MET A 26 -8.56 4.87 5.40
N GLN A 27 -8.63 6.13 5.01
CA GLN A 27 -7.69 7.16 5.48
C GLN A 27 -7.77 7.31 7.00
N GLU A 28 -8.97 7.38 7.56
CA GLU A 28 -9.18 7.48 9.00
C GLU A 28 -8.74 6.21 9.74
N ILE A 29 -8.99 5.03 9.15
CA ILE A 29 -8.52 3.74 9.70
C ILE A 29 -6.99 3.70 9.75
N LEU A 30 -6.33 4.15 8.68
CA LEU A 30 -4.87 4.23 8.64
C LEU A 30 -4.35 5.18 9.71
N GLU A 31 -4.90 6.39 9.79
CA GLU A 31 -4.50 7.37 10.79
C GLU A 31 -4.69 6.85 12.20
N ALA A 32 -5.83 6.22 12.50
CA ALA A 32 -6.07 5.63 13.81
C ALA A 32 -5.05 4.53 14.14
N LYS A 33 -4.86 3.55 13.25
CA LYS A 33 -4.02 2.36 13.52
C LYS A 33 -2.52 2.67 13.55
N TYR A 34 -2.04 3.46 12.60
CA TYR A 34 -0.62 3.76 12.50
C TYR A 34 -0.19 4.85 13.48
N SER A 35 -1.07 5.80 13.84
CA SER A 35 -0.74 6.78 14.89
C SER A 35 -0.53 6.14 16.26
N GLU A 36 -1.17 4.99 16.55
CA GLU A 36 -0.92 4.21 17.78
C GLU A 36 0.53 3.75 17.89
N LEU A 37 1.20 3.52 16.74
CA LEU A 37 2.62 3.16 16.66
C LEU A 37 3.52 4.39 16.46
N GLY A 38 2.99 5.61 16.58
CA GLY A 38 3.75 6.84 16.37
C GLY A 38 4.03 7.16 14.90
N ALA A 39 3.36 6.50 13.96
CA ALA A 39 3.45 6.88 12.56
C ALA A 39 2.72 8.21 12.28
N THR A 40 3.26 8.98 11.36
CA THR A 40 2.81 10.33 10.99
C THR A 40 2.89 10.53 9.48
N ASP A 41 2.36 11.66 8.98
CA ASP A 41 2.46 12.05 7.57
C ASP A 41 1.86 11.01 6.60
N ILE A 42 0.78 10.35 7.03
CA ILE A 42 0.06 9.33 6.25
C ILE A 42 -0.67 10.02 5.11
N GLN A 43 -0.18 9.82 3.89
CA GLN A 43 -0.68 10.46 2.69
C GLN A 43 -0.97 9.45 1.60
N ARG A 44 -2.07 9.66 0.88
CA ARG A 44 -2.47 8.86 -0.27
C ARG A 44 -1.61 9.23 -1.47
N SER A 45 -0.79 8.28 -1.93
CA SER A 45 0.19 8.52 -3.01
C SER A 45 -0.39 8.21 -4.40
N TYR A 46 -1.23 7.18 -4.53
CA TYR A 46 -1.76 6.78 -5.83
C TYR A 46 -3.10 6.04 -5.72
N VAL A 47 -4.01 6.40 -6.63
CA VAL A 47 -5.28 5.73 -6.87
C VAL A 47 -5.43 5.58 -8.38
N SER A 48 -5.57 4.34 -8.84
CA SER A 48 -5.84 4.07 -10.25
C SER A 48 -7.32 3.81 -10.45
N PRO A 49 -8.05 4.56 -11.29
CA PRO A 49 -9.44 4.24 -11.60
C PRO A 49 -9.59 2.88 -12.29
N SER A 50 -8.53 2.38 -12.95
CA SER A 50 -8.48 1.05 -13.57
C SER A 50 -8.21 -0.08 -12.56
N LEU A 51 -7.75 0.23 -11.36
CA LEU A 51 -7.45 -0.72 -10.28
C LEU A 51 -8.05 -0.22 -8.96
N PRO A 52 -9.38 -0.19 -8.84
CA PRO A 52 -10.05 0.33 -7.64
C PRO A 52 -9.71 -0.47 -6.38
N LEU A 53 -9.32 -1.75 -6.55
CA LEU A 53 -8.94 -2.63 -5.45
C LEU A 53 -7.51 -2.41 -4.95
N LEU A 54 -6.75 -1.49 -5.54
CA LEU A 54 -5.37 -1.18 -5.15
C LEU A 54 -5.25 0.27 -4.72
N LEU A 55 -4.81 0.47 -3.47
CA LEU A 55 -4.55 1.76 -2.89
C LEU A 55 -3.11 1.83 -2.41
N ILE A 56 -2.41 2.93 -2.71
CA ILE A 56 -1.03 3.13 -2.27
C ILE A 56 -0.96 4.39 -1.42
N ASN A 57 -0.38 4.26 -0.23
CA ASN A 57 -0.12 5.34 0.70
C ASN A 57 1.37 5.38 1.05
N SER A 58 1.81 6.52 1.57
CA SER A 58 3.12 6.73 2.16
C SER A 58 2.94 7.26 3.57
N PHE A 59 3.79 6.84 4.51
CA PHE A 59 3.77 7.34 5.87
C PHE A 59 5.20 7.32 6.46
N LYS A 60 5.37 8.01 7.59
CA LYS A 60 6.63 8.02 8.35
C LYS A 60 6.43 7.29 9.66
N ALA A 61 7.33 6.40 10.03
CA ALA A 61 7.34 5.78 11.35
C ALA A 61 8.71 5.96 12.02
N PRO A 62 8.76 6.06 13.36
CA PRO A 62 10.02 6.16 14.08
C PRO A 62 10.86 4.89 13.88
N GLU A 63 12.18 5.02 13.80
CA GLU A 63 13.11 3.89 13.61
C GLU A 63 12.99 2.81 14.72
N ASP A 64 12.51 3.21 15.90
CA ASP A 64 12.32 2.34 17.06
C ASP A 64 11.20 1.31 16.85
N VAL A 65 10.28 1.59 15.92
CA VAL A 65 9.17 0.69 15.60
C VAL A 65 9.63 -0.32 14.55
N PRO A 66 9.64 -1.62 14.89
CA PRO A 66 10.04 -2.65 13.94
C PRO A 66 9.00 -2.78 12.82
N LEU A 67 9.49 -3.01 11.60
CA LEU A 67 8.66 -3.19 10.41
C LEU A 67 7.61 -4.32 10.57
N ASP A 68 7.92 -5.36 11.36
CA ASP A 68 7.00 -6.48 11.60
C ASP A 68 5.71 -6.02 12.30
N GLU A 69 5.82 -5.13 13.30
CA GLU A 69 4.65 -4.57 14.01
C GLU A 69 3.81 -3.70 13.07
N LEU A 70 4.44 -2.95 12.17
CA LEU A 70 3.73 -2.18 11.14
C LEU A 70 2.96 -3.12 10.19
N ARG A 71 3.55 -4.27 9.82
CA ARG A 71 2.96 -5.24 8.89
C ARG A 71 1.84 -6.07 9.51
N ASP A 72 1.87 -6.30 10.83
CA ASP A 72 0.82 -7.05 11.53
C ASP A 72 -0.51 -6.29 11.64
N ILE A 73 -0.51 -4.97 11.36
CA ILE A 73 -1.71 -4.14 11.42
C ILE A 73 -2.78 -4.64 10.47
N LYS A 74 -3.90 -5.07 11.06
CA LYS A 74 -5.13 -5.40 10.34
C LYS A 74 -6.00 -4.16 10.16
N LEU A 75 -6.23 -3.81 8.89
CA LEU A 75 -7.06 -2.65 8.51
C LEU A 75 -8.53 -3.00 8.30
N GLY A 76 -8.83 -4.29 8.10
CA GLY A 76 -10.19 -4.77 7.91
C GLY A 76 -10.19 -6.23 7.47
N GLU A 77 -11.37 -6.82 7.34
CA GLU A 77 -11.52 -8.14 6.76
C GLU A 77 -11.37 -8.08 5.24
N ASN A 78 -10.74 -9.09 4.64
CA ASN A 78 -10.51 -9.17 3.19
C ASN A 78 -9.65 -8.01 2.65
N ILE A 79 -8.74 -7.48 3.48
CA ILE A 79 -7.74 -6.49 3.09
C ILE A 79 -6.37 -7.10 3.32
N THR A 80 -5.52 -7.04 2.29
CA THR A 80 -4.11 -7.40 2.36
C THR A 80 -3.27 -6.13 2.35
N THR A 81 -2.30 -6.05 3.24
CA THR A 81 -1.35 -4.95 3.34
C THR A 81 0.06 -5.44 3.01
N ASP A 82 0.84 -4.58 2.36
CA ASP A 82 2.27 -4.77 2.21
C ASP A 82 3.00 -3.46 2.47
N ILE A 83 4.06 -3.51 3.27
CA ILE A 83 4.81 -2.34 3.71
C ILE A 83 6.27 -2.51 3.32
N GLN A 84 6.81 -1.47 2.69
CA GLN A 84 8.19 -1.44 2.25
C GLN A 84 8.84 -0.12 2.68
N PRO A 85 10.07 -0.13 3.23
CA PRO A 85 10.82 1.11 3.45
C PRO A 85 11.10 1.78 2.10
N MET A 86 11.05 3.11 2.07
CA MET A 86 11.46 3.92 0.93
C MET A 86 12.90 4.38 1.19
N ASP A 87 13.86 3.83 0.45
CA ASP A 87 15.24 4.32 0.49
C ASP A 87 15.32 5.82 0.13
N GLU A 88 16.29 6.54 0.71
CA GLU A 88 16.45 8.00 0.57
C GLU A 88 16.75 8.47 -0.87
N ALA A 89 17.08 7.55 -1.77
CA ALA A 89 16.98 7.81 -3.20
C ALA A 89 15.52 7.64 -3.57
N GLY A 90 14.80 8.74 -3.81
CA GLY A 90 13.41 8.82 -4.24
C GLY A 90 13.08 8.13 -5.58
N SER A 91 13.61 6.94 -5.80
CA SER A 91 13.09 5.94 -6.70
C SER A 91 11.69 5.62 -6.20
N ILE A 92 10.72 6.33 -6.78
CA ILE A 92 9.47 5.68 -7.10
C ILE A 92 9.90 4.51 -7.97
N ASP A 93 10.25 3.37 -7.36
CA ASP A 93 10.16 2.09 -8.06
C ASP A 93 8.73 2.10 -8.53
N ILE A 94 8.61 2.37 -9.84
CA ILE A 94 7.40 2.24 -10.61
C ILE A 94 6.90 0.91 -10.13
N ILE A 95 5.82 0.92 -9.34
CA ILE A 95 5.16 -0.32 -9.04
C ILE A 95 4.78 -0.78 -10.41
N ASP A 96 5.48 -1.81 -10.88
CA ASP A 96 5.20 -2.45 -12.14
C ASP A 96 3.81 -3.04 -11.93
N VAL A 97 2.81 -2.22 -12.22
CA VAL A 97 1.40 -2.59 -12.25
C VAL A 97 1.21 -3.68 -13.32
N GLU A 98 2.20 -3.90 -14.20
CA GLU A 98 2.22 -5.00 -15.15
C GLU A 98 2.49 -6.38 -14.49
N VAL A 99 3.14 -6.48 -13.31
CA VAL A 99 3.31 -7.76 -12.59
C VAL A 99 2.01 -8.27 -11.94
N TYR A 100 1.03 -7.40 -11.66
CA TYR A 100 -0.27 -7.84 -11.12
C TYR A 100 -1.38 -7.93 -12.17
N SER A 101 -1.08 -7.60 -13.43
CA SER A 101 -1.98 -7.76 -14.57
C SER A 101 -1.59 -8.92 -15.50
N THR A 102 -0.59 -9.74 -15.14
CA THR A 102 -0.08 -10.79 -16.03
C THR A 102 -0.89 -12.08 -16.05
N GLU A 103 -2.00 -12.19 -15.30
CA GLU A 103 -2.97 -13.28 -15.47
C GLU A 103 -4.20 -12.92 -16.33
N CYS A 104 -4.23 -11.74 -16.98
CA CYS A 104 -5.32 -11.40 -17.91
C CYS A 104 -4.91 -11.24 -19.38
N TYR A 105 -3.67 -11.59 -19.76
CA TYR A 105 -3.26 -11.72 -21.16
C TYR A 105 -2.52 -13.04 -21.44
N ARG A 106 -3.13 -14.17 -21.10
CA ARG A 106 -2.92 -15.37 -21.92
C ARG A 106 -3.77 -15.22 -23.18
N ASN A 107 -3.11 -15.31 -24.34
CA ASN A 107 -3.64 -15.35 -25.71
C ASN A 107 -3.96 -14.01 -26.40
N THR A 108 -2.93 -13.34 -26.92
CA THR A 108 -2.81 -13.14 -28.37
C THR A 108 -1.32 -13.11 -28.72
N GLY A 109 -0.84 -14.16 -29.38
CA GLY A 109 0.57 -14.35 -29.69
C GLY A 109 1.15 -13.22 -30.53
N LEU A 110 2.31 -12.71 -30.09
CA LEU A 110 3.30 -12.16 -30.99
C LEU A 110 4.69 -12.46 -30.42
N LEU A 111 5.30 -13.49 -30.98
CA LEU A 111 6.72 -13.79 -30.80
C LEU A 111 7.49 -12.73 -31.60
N VAL A 112 8.38 -11.99 -30.93
CA VAL A 112 9.29 -11.06 -31.61
C VAL A 112 10.51 -11.86 -32.09
N HIS A 113 10.75 -11.89 -33.40
CA HIS A 113 12.07 -12.11 -33.99
C HIS A 113 12.28 -11.09 -35.12
#